data_AF-A0A7L8SNY4-F1
#
_entry.id   AF-A0A7L8SNY4-F1
#
_cell.length_a   1.000
_cell.length_b   1.000
_cell.length_c   1.000
_cell.angle_alpha   90.00
_cell.angle_beta   90.00
_cell.angle_gamma   90.00
#
_symmetry.space_group_name_H-M   'P 1'
#
loop_
_entity.id
_entity.type
_entity.pdbx_description
1 polymer ?
#
loop_
_entity_poly.entity_id
_entity_poly.type
_entity_poly.pdbx_seq_one_letter_code
_entity_poly.pdbx_strand_id
1 'polypeptide(L)'
;MTMNRPRWILLALGLSFLVVGVADAFVPPLRSKDYTAFDVVHVFLISALCYMWCRADGLVRGVPAPGRSALLAGVFPVLGIPVYLFRTRPWRRALLATLGAAAFLVMGLVLAAVGTLSIEFIRS
;
A
#
# COMPACT_ATOMS: atom_id res chain seq x y z
N MET A 1 -23.25 6.70 5.03
CA MET A 1 -22.12 6.03 5.72
C MET A 1 -20.78 6.54 5.19
N THR A 2 -20.28 7.71 5.61
CA THR A 2 -19.16 8.41 4.95
C THR A 2 -17.86 8.54 5.77
N MET A 3 -17.78 8.02 7.01
CA MET A 3 -16.68 8.35 7.92
C MET A 3 -15.45 7.41 7.91
N ASN A 4 -15.45 6.27 7.20
CA ASN A 4 -14.35 5.28 7.31
C ASN A 4 -13.65 4.88 5.99
N ARG A 5 -13.98 5.53 4.86
CA ARG A 5 -13.44 5.11 3.54
C ARG A 5 -11.91 5.03 3.49
N PRO A 6 -11.13 6.01 3.99
CA PRO A 6 -9.66 5.92 3.97
C PRO A 6 -9.13 4.75 4.82
N ARG A 7 -9.76 4.47 5.97
CA ARG A 7 -9.35 3.37 6.87
C ARG A 7 -9.60 2.02 6.23
N TRP A 8 -10.75 1.84 5.57
CA TRP A 8 -11.05 0.62 4.83
C TRP A 8 -10.08 0.39 3.66
N ILE A 9 -9.68 1.44 2.96
CA ILE A 9 -8.66 1.33 1.89
C ILE A 9 -7.31 0.91 2.47
N LEU A 10 -6.91 1.46 3.63
CA LEU A 10 -5.68 1.01 4.32
C LEU A 10 -5.77 -0.44 4.78
N LEU A 11 -6.93 -0.87 5.31
CA LEU A 11 -7.14 -2.26 5.68
C LEU A 11 -7.09 -3.19 4.47
N ALA A 12 -7.74 -2.81 3.37
CA ALA A 12 -7.69 -3.56 2.11
C ALA A 12 -6.26 -3.64 1.56
N LEU A 13 -5.52 -2.54 1.61
CA LEU A 13 -4.11 -2.49 1.23
C LEU A 13 -3.27 -3.41 2.11
N GLY A 14 -3.40 -3.33 3.43
CA GLY A 14 -2.67 -4.21 4.36
C GLY A 14 -3.02 -5.68 4.15
N LEU A 15 -4.30 -6.01 3.99
CA LEU A 15 -4.77 -7.37 3.72
C LEU A 15 -4.23 -7.91 2.39
N SER A 16 -4.09 -7.05 1.36
CA SER A 16 -3.57 -7.47 0.06
C SER A 16 -2.14 -8.01 0.15
N PHE A 17 -1.30 -7.48 1.04
CA PHE A 17 0.06 -8.01 1.27
C PHE A 17 0.03 -9.44 1.83
N LEU A 18 -0.85 -9.70 2.80
CA LEU A 18 -1.01 -11.04 3.36
C LEU A 18 -1.51 -12.03 2.30
N VAL A 19 -2.53 -11.62 1.52
CA VAL A 19 -3.12 -12.46 0.46
C VAL A 19 -2.09 -12.82 -0.59
N VAL A 20 -1.27 -11.85 -1.02
CA VAL A 20 -0.22 -12.09 -2.02
C VAL A 20 0.89 -12.98 -1.45
N GLY A 21 1.36 -12.73 -0.22
CA GLY A 21 2.35 -13.61 0.41
C GLY A 21 1.89 -15.07 0.55
N VAL A 22 0.61 -15.28 0.86
CA VAL A 22 0.00 -16.64 0.84
C VAL A 22 -0.04 -17.19 -0.59
N ALA A 23 -0.47 -16.40 -1.57
CA ALA A 23 -0.59 -16.83 -2.97
C ALA A 23 0.77 -17.19 -3.60
N ASP A 24 1.83 -16.44 -3.27
CA ASP A 24 3.19 -16.69 -3.74
C ASP A 24 3.72 -18.05 -3.31
N ALA A 25 3.30 -18.57 -2.16
CA ALA A 25 3.68 -19.90 -1.71
C ALA A 25 3.16 -21.04 -2.62
N PHE A 26 2.22 -20.76 -3.52
CA PHE A 26 1.66 -21.73 -4.46
C PHE A 26 2.20 -21.61 -5.89
N VAL A 27 2.96 -20.55 -6.21
CA VAL A 27 3.39 -20.27 -7.58
C VAL A 27 4.91 -20.19 -7.65
N PRO A 28 5.55 -20.88 -8.62
CA PRO A 28 6.99 -20.82 -8.78
C PRO A 28 7.44 -19.39 -9.19
N PRO A 29 8.65 -18.96 -8.78
CA PRO A 29 9.20 -17.67 -9.18
C PRO A 29 9.30 -17.54 -10.71
N LEU A 30 9.16 -16.32 -11.23
CA LEU A 30 9.38 -16.09 -12.66
C LEU A 30 10.86 -16.34 -12.99
N ARG A 31 11.10 -17.27 -13.91
CA ARG A 31 12.39 -17.62 -14.56
C ARG A 31 13.56 -16.69 -14.19
N SER A 32 14.44 -17.19 -13.31
CA SER A 32 15.66 -16.55 -12.79
C SER A 32 15.47 -15.23 -12.00
N LYS A 33 14.28 -14.98 -11.45
CA LYS A 33 13.98 -13.80 -10.63
C LYS A 33 13.31 -14.19 -9.33
N ASP A 34 13.51 -13.36 -8.31
CA ASP A 34 12.98 -13.56 -6.95
C ASP A 34 11.55 -13.00 -6.78
N TYR A 35 10.80 -12.80 -7.88
CA TYR A 35 9.42 -12.32 -7.83
C TYR A 35 8.50 -13.18 -8.71
N THR A 36 7.22 -13.23 -8.37
CA THR A 36 6.18 -14.01 -9.04
C THR A 36 5.30 -13.13 -9.95
N ALA A 37 4.35 -13.75 -10.65
CA ALA A 37 3.34 -13.02 -11.40
C ALA A 37 2.39 -12.25 -10.46
N PHE A 38 2.17 -12.74 -9.23
CA PHE A 38 1.31 -12.08 -8.26
C PHE A 38 1.95 -10.80 -7.75
N ASP A 39 3.28 -10.75 -7.55
CA ASP A 39 3.99 -9.52 -7.21
C ASP A 39 3.75 -8.41 -8.24
N VAL A 40 3.82 -8.75 -9.52
CA VAL A 40 3.59 -7.79 -10.61
C VAL A 40 2.15 -7.26 -10.57
N VAL A 41 1.17 -8.15 -10.43
CA VAL A 41 -0.25 -7.75 -10.31
C VAL A 41 -0.48 -6.93 -9.04
N HIS A 42 0.20 -7.28 -7.95
CA HIS A 42 0.06 -6.61 -6.66
C HIS A 42 0.56 -5.18 -6.71
N VAL A 43 1.64 -4.89 -7.44
CA VAL A 43 2.11 -3.52 -7.66
C VAL A 43 1.00 -2.64 -8.27
N PHE A 44 0.27 -3.14 -9.27
CA PHE A 44 -0.86 -2.38 -9.86
C PHE A 44 -2.01 -2.18 -8.87
N LEU A 45 -2.30 -3.20 -8.04
CA LEU A 45 -3.31 -3.09 -6.99
C LEU A 45 -2.91 -2.06 -5.92
N ILE A 46 -1.66 -2.09 -5.47
CA ILE A 46 -1.10 -1.11 -4.52
C ILE A 46 -1.22 0.30 -5.12
N SER A 47 -0.80 0.49 -6.37
CA SER A 47 -0.93 1.77 -7.08
C SER A 47 -2.37 2.30 -7.09
N ALA A 48 -3.34 1.45 -7.44
CA ALA A 48 -4.75 1.82 -7.44
C ALA A 48 -5.27 2.18 -6.05
N LEU A 49 -4.93 1.38 -5.03
CA LEU A 49 -5.33 1.61 -3.64
C LEU A 49 -4.69 2.87 -3.05
N CYS A 50 -3.42 3.15 -3.34
CA CYS A 50 -2.75 4.38 -2.91
C CYS A 50 -3.39 5.63 -3.53
N TYR A 51 -3.71 5.58 -4.84
CA TYR A 51 -4.46 6.65 -5.50
C TYR A 51 -5.83 6.89 -4.85
N MET A 52 -6.61 5.81 -4.66
CA MET A 52 -7.93 5.87 -4.04
C MET A 52 -7.86 6.38 -2.60
N TRP A 53 -6.83 5.97 -1.84
CA TRP A 53 -6.61 6.44 -0.48
C TRP A 53 -6.34 7.94 -0.43
N CYS A 54 -5.43 8.45 -1.27
CA CYS A 54 -5.15 9.89 -1.35
C CYS A 54 -6.38 10.70 -1.74
N ARG A 55 -7.20 10.19 -2.66
CA ARG A 55 -8.48 10.82 -3.03
C ARG A 55 -9.45 10.83 -1.85
N ALA A 56 -9.61 9.71 -1.15
CA ALA A 56 -10.51 9.60 -0.01
C ALA A 56 -10.05 10.45 1.19
N ASP A 57 -8.76 10.45 1.51
CA ASP A 57 -8.16 11.27 2.59
C ASP A 57 -8.33 12.76 2.28
N GLY A 58 -8.08 13.18 1.03
CA GLY A 58 -8.28 14.57 0.60
C GLY A 58 -9.73 15.03 0.73
N LEU A 59 -10.69 14.19 0.33
CA LEU A 59 -12.12 14.48 0.48
C LEU A 59 -12.54 14.62 1.94
N VAL A 60 -12.07 13.73 2.83
CA VAL A 60 -12.39 13.79 4.26
C VAL A 60 -11.77 15.02 4.94
N ARG A 61 -10.61 15.47 4.47
CA ARG A 61 -9.90 16.63 5.02
C ARG A 61 -10.33 17.97 4.41
N GLY A 62 -11.22 17.97 3.42
CA GLY A 62 -11.65 19.17 2.71
C GLY A 62 -10.53 19.85 1.92
N VAL A 63 -9.47 19.12 1.54
CA VAL A 63 -8.35 19.66 0.77
C VAL A 63 -8.74 19.68 -0.71
N PRO A 64 -8.50 20.78 -1.46
CA PRO A 64 -8.83 20.86 -2.89
C PRO A 64 -8.29 19.64 -3.63
N ALA A 65 -9.16 19.07 -4.48
CA ALA A 65 -8.98 17.75 -5.09
C ALA A 65 -7.52 17.53 -5.52
N PRO A 66 -6.77 16.63 -4.85
CA PRO A 66 -5.31 16.50 -5.01
C PRO A 66 -4.95 15.76 -6.31
N GLY A 67 -5.55 16.10 -7.45
CA GLY A 67 -5.51 15.32 -8.69
C GLY A 67 -4.09 14.92 -9.09
N ARG A 68 -3.17 15.89 -9.16
CA ARG A 68 -1.77 15.62 -9.54
C ARG A 68 -0.96 14.86 -8.48
N SER A 69 -1.09 15.22 -7.19
CA SER A 69 -0.33 14.55 -6.12
C SER A 69 -0.86 13.15 -5.81
N ALA A 70 -2.18 12.94 -5.92
CA ALA A 70 -2.79 11.62 -5.80
C ALA A 70 -2.38 10.71 -6.97
N LEU A 71 -2.32 11.23 -8.20
CA LEU A 71 -1.79 10.47 -9.35
C LEU A 71 -0.33 10.07 -9.12
N LEU A 72 0.52 10.98 -8.63
CA LEU A 72 1.90 10.64 -8.27
C LEU A 72 1.95 9.55 -7.18
N ALA A 73 1.08 9.60 -6.18
CA ALA A 73 0.97 8.56 -5.16
C ALA A 73 0.47 7.21 -5.69
N GLY A 74 -0.28 7.20 -6.80
CA GLY A 74 -0.63 5.97 -7.51
C GLY A 74 0.52 5.41 -8.32
N VAL A 75 1.19 6.24 -9.14
CA VAL A 75 2.24 5.77 -10.05
C VAL A 75 3.53 5.42 -9.30
N PHE A 76 3.91 6.23 -8.32
CA PHE A 76 5.10 6.03 -7.50
C PHE A 76 4.75 6.15 -6.01
N PRO A 77 4.15 5.13 -5.39
CA PRO A 77 3.67 5.21 -4.00
C PRO A 77 4.76 5.67 -3.02
N VAL A 78 5.99 5.17 -3.18
CA VAL A 78 7.13 5.48 -2.30
C VAL A 78 7.46 6.97 -2.25
N LEU A 79 7.35 7.69 -3.37
CA LEU A 79 7.66 9.13 -3.45
C LEU A 79 6.40 10.00 -3.43
N GLY A 80 5.35 9.54 -4.10
CA GLY A 80 4.10 10.25 -4.26
C GLY A 80 3.29 10.36 -2.98
N ILE A 81 3.30 9.35 -2.10
CA ILE A 81 2.67 9.44 -0.77
C ILE A 81 3.33 10.55 0.08
N PRO A 82 4.68 10.59 0.26
CA PRO A 82 5.34 11.72 0.91
C PRO A 82 4.97 13.07 0.29
N VAL A 83 5.07 13.21 -1.04
CA VAL A 83 4.75 14.46 -1.73
C VAL A 83 3.30 14.89 -1.47
N TYR A 84 2.35 13.95 -1.49
CA TYR A 84 0.96 14.20 -1.13
C TYR A 84 0.83 14.68 0.32
N LEU A 85 1.48 14.01 1.28
CA LEU A 85 1.41 14.36 2.70
C LEU A 85 1.99 15.75 2.99
N PHE A 86 3.13 16.10 2.39
CA PHE A 86 3.74 17.43 2.54
C PHE A 86 2.94 18.54 1.87
N ARG A 87 2.17 18.24 0.81
CA ARG A 87 1.28 19.22 0.18
C ARG A 87 -0.03 19.43 0.91
N THR A 88 -0.52 18.43 1.63
CA THR A 88 -1.86 18.45 2.25
C THR A 88 -1.83 18.70 3.75
N ARG A 89 -0.66 18.68 4.39
CA ARG A 89 -0.51 18.79 5.85
C ARG A 89 0.65 19.72 6.21
N PRO A 90 0.61 20.36 7.39
CA PRO A 90 1.75 21.13 7.89
C PRO A 90 2.97 20.22 8.10
N TRP A 91 4.17 20.76 7.86
CA TRP A 91 5.44 20.03 7.80
C TRP A 91 5.65 18.98 8.91
N ARG A 92 5.42 19.36 10.18
CA ARG A 92 5.57 18.46 11.32
C ARG A 92 4.64 17.23 11.25
N ARG A 93 3.37 17.46 10.87
CA ARG A 93 2.38 16.37 10.72
C ARG A 93 2.64 15.55 9.46
N ALA A 94 3.17 16.16 8.41
CA ALA A 94 3.57 15.46 7.19
C ALA A 94 4.73 14.50 7.43
N LEU A 95 5.75 14.92 8.21
CA LEU A 95 6.85 14.05 8.62
C LEU A 95 6.36 12.82 9.40
N LEU A 96 5.58 13.03 10.45
CA LEU A 96 5.01 11.94 11.25
C LEU A 96 4.14 10.99 10.41
N ALA A 97 3.35 11.54 9.49
CA ALA A 97 2.52 10.74 8.59
C ALA A 97 3.35 9.96 7.57
N THR A 98 4.48 10.52 7.12
CA THR A 98 5.40 9.86 6.18
C THR A 98 6.12 8.71 6.86
N LEU A 99 6.58 8.91 8.11
CA LEU A 99 7.12 7.84 8.95
C LEU A 99 6.06 6.75 9.20
N GLY A 100 4.82 7.13 9.46
CA GLY A 100 3.70 6.19 9.58
C GLY A 100 3.44 5.40 8.29
N ALA A 101 3.55 6.03 7.12
CA ALA A 101 3.43 5.36 5.83
C ALA A 101 4.60 4.39 5.57
N ALA A 102 5.83 4.77 5.94
CA ALA A 102 6.98 3.89 5.86
C ALA A 102 6.83 2.68 6.80
N ALA A 103 6.43 2.90 8.05
CA ALA A 103 6.14 1.84 9.00
C ALA A 103 5.03 0.91 8.52
N PHE A 104 3.98 1.46 7.90
CA PHE A 104 2.91 0.68 7.29
C PHE A 104 3.41 -0.20 6.14
N LEU A 105 4.30 0.32 5.29
CA LEU A 105 4.91 -0.45 4.21
C LEU A 105 5.78 -1.59 4.76
N VAL A 106 6.61 -1.32 5.77
CA VAL A 106 7.39 -2.35 6.45
C VAL A 106 6.49 -3.42 7.05
N MET A 107 5.40 -3.04 7.73
CA MET A 107 4.43 -3.99 8.24
C MET A 107 3.76 -4.80 7.13
N GLY A 108 3.44 -4.19 5.98
CA GLY A 108 2.93 -4.91 4.81
C GLY A 108 3.90 -5.99 4.34
N LEU A 109 5.20 -5.68 4.22
CA LEU A 109 6.23 -6.65 3.86
C LEU A 109 6.34 -7.79 4.89
N VAL A 110 6.26 -7.46 6.19
CA VAL A 110 6.23 -8.47 7.25
C VAL A 110 5.01 -9.37 7.11
N LEU A 111 3.82 -8.82 6.82
CA LEU A 111 2.60 -9.61 6.59
C LEU A 111 2.74 -10.54 5.39
N ALA A 112 3.34 -10.07 4.29
CA ALA A 112 3.60 -10.91 3.12
C ALA A 112 4.54 -12.08 3.48
N ALA A 113 5.65 -11.79 4.16
CA ALA A 113 6.60 -12.81 4.60
C ALA A 113 5.95 -13.83 5.56
N VAL A 114 5.13 -13.36 6.51
CA VAL A 114 4.34 -14.24 7.40
C VAL A 114 3.39 -15.12 6.59
N GLY A 115 2.72 -14.57 5.57
CA GLY A 115 1.84 -15.33 4.68
C GLY A 115 2.58 -16.47 4.00
N THR A 116 3.75 -16.20 3.42
CA THR A 116 4.56 -17.21 2.75
C THR A 116 5.06 -18.30 3.72
N LEU A 117 5.67 -17.88 4.84
CA LEU A 117 6.21 -18.78 5.86
C LEU A 117 5.13 -19.65 6.51
N SER A 118 3.91 -19.13 6.67
CA SER A 118 2.81 -19.90 7.24
C SER A 118 2.42 -21.11 6.39
N ILE A 119 2.46 -20.97 5.06
CA ILE A 119 2.16 -22.07 4.13
C ILE A 119 3.32 -23.06 4.07
N GLU A 120 4.56 -22.58 4.11
CA GLU A 120 5.74 -23.44 4.17
C GLU A 120 5.73 -24.33 5.43
N PHE A 121 5.41 -23.75 6.60
CA PHE A 121 5.26 -24.49 7.85
C PHE A 121 4.11 -25.52 7.84
N ILE A 122 3.03 -25.26 7.11
CA ILE A 122 1.91 -26.22 6.97
C ILE A 122 2.30 -27.40 6.06
N ARG A 123 3.25 -27.21 5.14
CA ARG A 123 3.68 -28.24 4.18
C ARG A 123 4.84 -29.11 4.69
N SER A 124 5.55 -28.70 5.73
CA SER A 124 6.62 -29.46 6.40
C SER A 124 6.06 -30.51 7.34
#